data_AF-A0A949UA91-F1
#
_entry.id   AF-A0A949UA91-F1
#
_cell.length_a   1.000
_cell.length_b   1.000
_cell.length_c   1.000
_cell.angle_alpha   90.00
_cell.angle_beta   90.00
_cell.angle_gamma   90.00
#
_symmetry.space_group_name_H-M   'P 1'
#
loop_
_entity.id
_entity.type
_entity.pdbx_description
1 polymer ?
#
loop_
_entity_poly.entity_id
_entity_poly.type
_entity_poly.pdbx_seq_one_letter_code
_entity_poly.pdbx_strand_id
1 'polypeptide(L)'
;MPRRAGRHFLQIPGPTNVPDRVLRAIDFPTMDHRGPEFGELGKACLAAMKRVFKTSAGSVVIYPASGTGAWEAVLVNTLSPGDRVLMAETGHFATLWQKLAVKLG
;
A
#
# COMPACT_ATOMS: atom_id res chain seq x y z
N MET A 1 2.22 35.33 20.04
CA MET A 1 2.46 34.13 19.22
C MET A 1 2.02 34.42 17.79
N PRO A 2 2.79 34.05 16.76
CA PRO A 2 2.35 34.21 15.37
C PRO A 2 1.05 33.42 15.16
N ARG A 3 0.13 34.01 14.38
CA ARG A 3 -1.16 33.40 14.08
C ARG A 3 -0.92 32.07 13.36
N ARG A 4 -1.29 30.95 13.99
CA ARG A 4 -1.33 29.67 13.28
C ARG A 4 -2.46 29.78 12.26
N ALA A 5 -2.11 29.76 10.97
CA ALA A 5 -3.10 29.41 9.96
C ALA A 5 -3.72 28.06 10.35
N GLY A 6 -4.97 27.81 9.95
CA GLY A 6 -5.67 26.57 10.28
C GLY A 6 -4.96 25.31 9.76
N ARG A 7 -5.69 24.19 9.68
CA ARG A 7 -5.10 22.94 9.17
C ARG A 7 -4.51 23.16 7.76
N HIS A 8 -3.28 22.69 7.54
CA HIS A 8 -2.69 22.67 6.22
C HIS A 8 -3.45 21.70 5.31
N PHE A 9 -4.02 22.21 4.21
CA PHE A 9 -4.77 21.41 3.25
C PHE A 9 -3.83 20.91 2.14
N LEU A 10 -3.77 19.59 1.96
CA LEU A 10 -2.99 18.96 0.90
C LEU A 10 -3.84 18.89 -0.38
N GLN A 11 -3.68 19.89 -1.26
CA GLN A 11 -4.35 19.96 -2.57
C GLN A 11 -3.41 19.51 -3.70
N ILE A 12 -2.72 18.39 -3.48
CA ILE A 12 -1.80 17.75 -4.43
C ILE A 12 -2.24 16.29 -4.66
N PRO A 13 -1.74 15.59 -5.69
CA PRO A 13 -2.15 14.20 -6.00
C PRO A 13 -1.85 13.16 -4.92
N GLY A 14 -1.16 13.56 -3.84
CA GLY A 14 -0.87 12.72 -2.69
C GLY A 14 0.33 13.29 -1.91
N PRO A 15 0.42 13.03 -0.59
CA PRO A 15 -0.58 12.35 0.26
C PRO A 15 -1.82 13.23 0.52
N THR A 16 -2.83 12.68 1.19
CA THR A 16 -4.02 13.41 1.65
C THR A 16 -4.00 13.61 3.16
N ASN A 17 -4.80 14.55 3.68
CA ASN A 17 -4.91 14.75 5.12
C ASN A 17 -5.53 13.52 5.81
N VAL A 18 -4.82 12.93 6.77
CA VAL A 18 -5.28 11.76 7.52
C VAL A 18 -6.38 12.16 8.52
N PRO A 19 -7.54 11.45 8.58
CA PRO A 19 -8.57 11.72 9.58
C PRO A 19 -8.05 11.58 11.01
N ASP A 20 -8.47 12.47 11.92
CA ASP A 20 -7.93 12.53 13.28
C ASP A 20 -8.09 11.21 14.06
N ARG A 21 -9.16 10.45 13.82
CA ARG A 21 -9.36 9.12 14.42
C ARG A 21 -8.25 8.13 14.06
N VAL A 22 -7.68 8.24 12.86
CA VAL A 22 -6.60 7.36 12.39
C VAL A 22 -5.28 7.81 12.98
N LEU A 23 -5.03 9.12 13.07
CA LEU A 23 -3.85 9.65 13.76
C LEU A 23 -3.82 9.21 15.23
N ARG A 24 -4.96 9.26 15.93
CA ARG A 24 -5.08 8.75 17.30
C ARG A 24 -4.86 7.25 17.40
N ALA A 25 -5.27 6.47 16.41
CA ALA A 25 -5.03 5.03 16.38
C ALA A 25 -3.53 4.69 16.20
N ILE A 26 -2.80 5.51 15.44
CA ILE A 26 -1.35 5.37 15.23
C ILE A 26 -0.56 5.73 16.50
N ASP A 27 -1.11 6.60 17.36
CA ASP A 27 -0.50 7.04 18.62
C ASP A 27 -0.56 5.99 19.76
N PHE A 28 -1.17 4.81 19.51
CA PHE A 28 -1.20 3.73 20.50
C PHE A 28 0.21 3.14 20.73
N PRO A 29 0.47 2.58 21.94
CA PRO A 29 1.71 1.85 22.20
C PRO A 29 1.96 0.74 21.18
N THR A 30 3.24 0.48 20.90
CA THR A 30 3.65 -0.60 19.99
C THR A 30 3.13 -1.95 20.46
N MET A 31 2.57 -2.71 19.53
CA MET A 31 2.05 -4.05 19.77
C MET A 31 3.13 -5.12 19.53
N ASP A 32 3.09 -6.22 20.27
CA ASP A 32 3.91 -7.39 19.95
C ASP A 32 3.42 -8.04 18.65
N HIS A 33 4.26 -8.01 17.61
CA HIS A 33 3.99 -8.61 16.30
C HIS A 33 3.72 -10.13 16.31
N ARG A 34 4.12 -10.85 17.36
CA ARG A 34 3.81 -12.28 17.55
C ARG A 34 2.69 -12.52 18.56
N GLY A 35 2.17 -11.47 19.16
CA GLY A 35 1.08 -11.52 20.12
C GLY A 35 -0.26 -11.83 19.46
N PRO A 36 -1.21 -12.40 20.21
CA PRO A 36 -2.53 -12.76 19.69
C PRO A 36 -3.31 -11.54 19.18
N GLU A 37 -3.17 -10.39 19.84
CA GLU A 37 -3.84 -9.14 19.45
C GLU A 37 -3.43 -8.67 18.05
N PHE A 38 -2.14 -8.81 17.69
CA PHE A 38 -1.65 -8.46 16.36
C PHE A 38 -2.19 -9.41 15.29
N GLY A 39 -2.28 -10.70 15.62
CA GLY A 39 -2.88 -11.71 14.75
C GLY A 39 -4.34 -11.39 14.43
N GLU A 40 -5.14 -11.04 15.44
CA GLU A 40 -6.55 -10.67 15.26
C GLU A 40 -6.71 -9.37 14.47
N LEU A 41 -5.90 -8.34 14.77
CA LEU A 41 -5.88 -7.10 13.99
C LEU A 41 -5.54 -7.36 12.51
N GLY A 42 -4.49 -8.14 12.25
CA GLY A 42 -4.06 -8.49 10.89
C GLY A 42 -5.15 -9.20 10.09
N LYS A 43 -5.80 -10.21 10.68
CA LYS A 43 -6.93 -10.93 10.04
C LYS A 43 -8.10 -9.98 9.75
N ALA A 44 -8.45 -9.11 10.69
CA ALA A 44 -9.52 -8.13 10.51
C ALA A 44 -9.21 -7.17 9.35
N CYS A 45 -7.97 -6.67 9.25
CA CYS A 45 -7.51 -5.83 8.15
C CYS A 45 -7.59 -6.56 6.79
N LEU A 46 -7.08 -7.79 6.71
CA LEU A 46 -7.13 -8.60 5.49
C LEU A 46 -8.56 -8.86 5.01
N ALA A 47 -9.46 -9.21 5.94
CA ALA A 47 -10.88 -9.41 5.64
C ALA A 47 -11.57 -8.11 5.19
N ALA A 48 -11.29 -6.99 5.87
CA ALA A 48 -11.85 -5.70 5.51
C ALA A 48 -11.42 -5.24 4.10
N MET A 49 -10.16 -5.48 3.72
CA MET A 49 -9.64 -5.12 2.41
C MET A 49 -10.31 -5.85 1.26
N LYS A 50 -10.81 -7.08 1.45
CA LYS A 50 -11.60 -7.78 0.43
C LYS A 50 -12.83 -7.00 0.01
N ARG A 51 -13.45 -6.26 0.94
CA ARG A 51 -14.59 -5.36 0.64
C ARG A 51 -14.18 -4.16 -0.21
N VAL A 52 -12.99 -3.60 0.04
CA VAL A 52 -12.44 -2.47 -0.74
C VAL A 52 -12.16 -2.91 -2.18
N PHE A 53 -11.50 -4.06 -2.35
CA PHE A 53 -11.21 -4.64 -3.66
C PHE A 53 -12.41 -5.33 -4.32
N LYS A 54 -13.55 -5.42 -3.64
CA LYS A 54 -14.77 -6.11 -4.10
C LYS A 54 -14.50 -7.55 -4.57
N THR A 55 -13.66 -8.28 -3.84
CA THR A 55 -13.32 -9.68 -4.13
C THR A 55 -13.87 -10.63 -3.08
N SER A 56 -14.46 -11.73 -3.51
CA SER A 56 -14.98 -12.79 -2.62
C SER A 56 -13.97 -13.95 -2.46
N ALA A 57 -13.39 -14.40 -3.57
CA ALA A 57 -12.46 -15.53 -3.61
C ALA A 57 -10.98 -15.11 -3.56
N GLY A 58 -10.65 -13.86 -3.89
CA GLY A 58 -9.27 -13.39 -3.94
C GLY A 58 -8.61 -13.34 -2.56
N SER A 59 -7.31 -13.62 -2.55
CA SER A 59 -6.44 -13.40 -1.39
C SER A 59 -5.91 -11.98 -1.41
N VAL A 60 -5.96 -11.30 -0.27
CA VAL A 60 -5.32 -9.99 -0.08
C VAL A 60 -4.03 -10.22 0.69
N VAL A 61 -2.98 -9.49 0.33
CA VAL A 61 -1.72 -9.43 1.07
C VAL A 61 -1.43 -7.97 1.38
N ILE A 62 -0.91 -7.70 2.58
CA ILE A 62 -0.49 -6.36 3.01
C ILE A 62 1.02 -6.40 3.20
N TYR A 63 1.73 -5.52 2.51
CA TYR A 63 3.18 -5.38 2.64
C TYR A 63 3.53 -4.14 3.46
N PRO A 64 4.52 -4.20 4.36
CA PRO A 64 5.05 -3.02 5.06
C PRO A 64 5.91 -2.17 4.09
N ALA A 65 5.28 -1.66 3.03
CA ALA A 65 5.91 -0.89 1.97
C ALA A 65 4.94 0.18 1.45
N SER A 66 5.45 1.12 0.65
CA SER A 66 4.61 2.02 -0.14
C SER A 66 3.95 1.27 -1.30
N GLY A 67 3.13 1.97 -2.09
CA GLY A 67 2.48 1.38 -3.27
C GLY A 67 3.45 0.76 -4.29
N THR A 68 4.69 1.27 -4.40
CA THR A 68 5.70 0.70 -5.31
C THR A 68 6.23 -0.65 -4.84
N GLY A 69 6.16 -0.96 -3.54
CA GLY A 69 6.51 -2.29 -3.04
C GLY A 69 5.55 -3.37 -3.54
N ALA A 70 4.28 -3.02 -3.74
CA ALA A 70 3.31 -3.96 -4.34
C ALA A 70 3.62 -4.26 -5.81
N TRP A 71 4.19 -3.30 -6.55
CA TRP A 71 4.64 -3.51 -7.93
C TRP A 71 5.76 -4.54 -8.01
N GLU A 72 6.74 -4.44 -7.12
CA GLU A 72 7.83 -5.41 -7.03
C GLU A 72 7.30 -6.77 -6.59
N ALA A 73 6.48 -6.80 -5.53
CA ALA A 73 5.91 -8.03 -5.00
C ALA A 73 5.16 -8.83 -6.07
N VAL A 74 4.36 -8.18 -6.91
CA VAL A 74 3.63 -8.91 -7.97
C VAL A 74 4.57 -9.48 -9.02
N LEU A 75 5.59 -8.72 -9.45
CA LEU A 75 6.54 -9.19 -10.46
C LEU A 75 7.35 -10.39 -9.96
N VAL A 76 7.98 -10.26 -8.78
CA VAL A 76 8.88 -11.30 -8.25
C VAL A 76 8.16 -12.58 -7.81
N ASN A 77 6.86 -12.53 -7.54
CA ASN A 77 6.07 -13.71 -7.15
C ASN A 77 5.32 -14.37 -8.32
N THR A 78 5.20 -13.71 -9.48
CA THR A 78 4.39 -14.23 -10.59
C THR A 78 5.16 -14.46 -11.89
N LEU A 79 6.42 -14.00 -11.97
CA LEU A 79 7.27 -14.11 -13.15
C LEU A 79 8.66 -14.61 -12.77
N SER A 80 9.34 -15.23 -13.75
CA SER A 80 10.76 -15.58 -13.70
C SER A 80 11.56 -14.75 -14.70
N PRO A 81 12.88 -14.56 -14.47
CA PRO A 81 13.74 -13.92 -15.47
C PRO A 81 13.62 -14.58 -16.84
N GLY A 82 13.45 -13.76 -17.88
CA GLY A 82 13.22 -14.17 -19.26
C GLY A 82 11.75 -14.27 -19.68
N ASP A 83 10.79 -14.17 -18.75
CA ASP A 83 9.37 -14.15 -19.08
C ASP A 83 8.99 -12.89 -19.88
N ARG A 84 8.06 -13.06 -20.82
CA ARG A 84 7.58 -11.95 -21.66
C ARG A 84 6.38 -11.27 -21.01
N VAL A 85 6.49 -9.96 -20.77
CA VAL A 85 5.42 -9.12 -20.21
C VAL A 85 4.94 -8.11 -21.25
N LEU A 86 3.63 -8.05 -21.46
CA LEU A 86 3.01 -6.97 -22.23
C LEU A 86 2.74 -5.78 -21.30
N MET A 87 3.33 -4.62 -21.60
CA MET A 87 3.09 -3.37 -20.88
C MET A 87 2.29 -2.40 -21.75
N ALA A 88 1.18 -1.87 -21.22
CA ALA A 88 0.44 -0.78 -21.83
C ALA A 88 0.90 0.55 -21.22
N GLU A 89 1.60 1.38 -22.02
CA GLU A 89 2.06 2.69 -21.59
C GLU A 89 0.85 3.65 -21.51
N THR A 90 0.60 4.17 -20.30
CA THR A 90 -0.53 5.08 -20.02
C THR A 90 -0.12 6.25 -19.13
N GLY A 91 1.18 6.49 -19.00
CA GLY A 91 1.77 7.58 -18.22
C GLY A 91 2.89 7.12 -17.29
N HIS A 92 3.30 8.05 -16.42
CA HIS A 92 4.52 7.93 -15.62
C HIS A 92 4.61 6.62 -14.81
N PHE A 93 3.53 6.18 -14.18
CA PHE A 93 3.53 4.96 -13.38
C PHE A 93 3.69 3.68 -14.21
N ALA A 94 3.11 3.61 -15.41
CA ALA A 94 3.32 2.48 -16.31
C ALA A 94 4.79 2.38 -16.74
N THR A 95 5.40 3.52 -17.08
CA THR A 95 6.83 3.60 -17.43
C THR A 95 7.73 3.18 -16.25
N LEU A 96 7.42 3.60 -15.01
CA LEU A 96 8.20 3.18 -13.84
C LEU A 96 8.08 1.69 -13.56
N TRP A 97 6.89 1.13 -13.69
CA TRP A 97 6.68 -0.31 -13.47
C TRP A 97 7.36 -1.15 -14.55
N GLN A 98 7.36 -0.71 -15.80
CA GLN A 98 8.14 -1.32 -16.89
C GLN A 98 9.64 -1.35 -16.57
N LYS A 99 10.20 -0.22 -16.12
CA LYS A 99 11.63 -0.14 -15.74
C LYS A 99 11.98 -1.11 -14.61
N LEU A 100 11.07 -1.28 -13.64
CA LEU A 100 11.23 -2.25 -12.57
C LEU A 100 11.24 -3.69 -13.12
N ALA A 101 10.30 -4.04 -14.00
CA ALA A 101 10.26 -5.36 -14.64
C ALA A 101 11.57 -5.67 -15.38
N VAL A 102 12.05 -4.76 -16.23
CA VAL A 102 13.32 -4.92 -16.96
C VAL A 102 14.52 -5.12 -16.03
N LYS A 103 14.52 -4.47 -14.85
CA LYS A 103 15.60 -4.61 -13.87
C LYS A 103 15.61 -5.99 -13.18
N LEU A 104 14.43 -6.62 -13.05
CA LEU A 104 14.31 -7.95 -12.43
C LEU A 104 14.71 -9.09 -13.36
N GLY A 105 14.84 -8.81 -14.66
CA GLY A 105 15.25 -9.75 -15.71
C GLY A 105 14.08 -10.30 -16.49
#